data_AF-A0A1E1VX94-F1
#
_entry.id   AF-A0A1E1VX94-F1
#
_cell.length_a   1.000
_cell.length_b   1.000
_cell.length_c   1.000
_cell.angle_alpha   90.00
_cell.angle_beta   90.00
_cell.angle_gamma   90.00
#
_symmetry.space_group_name_H-M   'P 1'
#
loop_
_entity.id
_entity.type
_entity.pdbx_description
1 polymer ?
#
loop_
_entity_poly.entity_id
_entity_poly.type
_entity_poly.pdbx_seq_one_letter_code
_entity_poly.pdbx_strand_id
1 'polypeptide(L)'
;GIRPDLRHYYSLYTALDEEGLQTAKILGISEVNAVRMMTGKIITRVPESVLYRFYLAMMLYDLWKQQPIPEVANKYCIPRGTVQSVMSSAAAFASGAHKFCDEMEALWPFRALFA
;
A
#
# COMPACT_ATOMS: atom_id res chain seq x y z
N GLY A 1 -5.42 12.98 -0.33
CA GLY A 1 -4.88 11.60 -0.29
C GLY A 1 -5.75 10.77 0.62
N ILE A 2 -5.81 9.45 0.40
CA ILE A 2 -6.59 8.53 1.25
C ILE A 2 -5.99 8.52 2.66
N ARG A 3 -6.84 8.73 3.66
CA ARG A 3 -6.48 8.65 5.08
C ARG A 3 -7.18 7.43 5.69
N PRO A 4 -6.45 6.38 6.08
CA PRO A 4 -7.04 5.18 6.66
C PRO A 4 -7.58 5.45 8.06
N ASP A 5 -8.71 4.81 8.38
CA ASP A 5 -9.12 4.66 9.77
C ASP A 5 -8.13 3.72 10.49
N LEU A 6 -7.57 4.16 11.61
CA LEU A 6 -6.48 3.42 12.28
C LEU A 6 -6.96 2.09 12.89
N ARG A 7 -8.21 2.01 13.34
CA ARG A 7 -8.73 0.74 13.90
C ARG A 7 -8.95 -0.28 12.81
N HIS A 8 -9.47 0.16 11.67
CA HIS A 8 -9.59 -0.68 10.49
C HIS A 8 -8.20 -1.09 9.95
N TYR A 9 -7.26 -0.14 9.87
CA TYR A 9 -5.88 -0.44 9.49
C TYR A 9 -5.26 -1.50 10.41
N TYR A 10 -5.44 -1.40 11.73
CA TYR A 10 -4.99 -2.45 12.64
C TYR A 10 -5.53 -3.83 12.25
N SER A 11 -6.83 -3.94 11.91
CA SER A 11 -7.42 -5.22 11.50
C SER A 11 -6.78 -5.80 10.23
N LEU A 12 -6.44 -4.95 9.26
CA LEU A 12 -5.72 -5.35 8.05
C LEU A 12 -4.28 -5.78 8.36
N TYR A 13 -3.59 -5.02 9.23
CA TYR A 13 -2.23 -5.34 9.66
C TYR A 13 -2.17 -6.72 10.35
N THR A 14 -3.14 -7.05 11.21
CA THR A 14 -3.18 -8.35 11.88
C THR A 14 -3.50 -9.51 10.95
N ALA A 15 -4.04 -9.23 9.77
CA ALA A 15 -4.35 -10.24 8.75
C ALA A 15 -3.23 -10.40 7.71
N LEU A 16 -2.11 -9.68 7.86
CA LEU A 16 -0.95 -9.83 6.98
C LEU A 16 -0.32 -11.23 7.14
N ASP A 17 0.14 -11.77 6.01
CA ASP A 17 1.01 -12.92 5.99
C ASP A 17 2.44 -12.55 6.42
N GLU A 18 3.33 -13.55 6.48
CA GLU A 18 4.72 -13.35 6.89
C GLU A 18 5.44 -12.31 6.01
N GLU A 19 5.25 -12.36 4.68
CA GLU A 19 5.85 -11.42 3.75
C GLU A 19 5.36 -9.98 3.98
N GLY A 20 4.06 -9.81 4.22
CA GLY A 20 3.46 -8.52 4.56
C GLY A 20 3.98 -7.97 5.89
N LEU A 21 4.11 -8.81 6.92
CA LEU A 21 4.66 -8.42 8.22
C LEU A 21 6.14 -8.03 8.13
N GLN A 22 6.95 -8.78 7.38
CA GLN A 22 8.36 -8.42 7.14
C GLN A 22 8.46 -7.07 6.42
N THR A 23 7.61 -6.83 5.41
CA THR A 23 7.56 -5.53 4.71
C THR A 23 7.20 -4.40 5.66
N ALA A 24 6.20 -4.59 6.52
CA ALA A 24 5.81 -3.60 7.52
C ALA A 24 6.96 -3.29 8.50
N LYS A 25 7.69 -4.33 8.92
CA LYS A 25 8.85 -4.21 9.80
C LYS A 25 9.99 -3.41 9.16
N ILE A 26 10.28 -3.64 7.88
CA ILE A 26 11.28 -2.86 7.11
C ILE A 26 10.91 -1.37 7.06
N LEU A 27 9.61 -1.06 6.98
CA LEU A 27 9.08 0.31 7.03
C LEU A 27 9.02 0.92 8.43
N GLY A 28 9.46 0.20 9.46
CA GLY A 28 9.42 0.63 10.86
C GLY A 28 8.02 0.51 11.51
N ILE A 29 7.07 -0.11 10.82
CA ILE A 29 5.71 -0.35 11.33
C ILE A 29 5.76 -1.63 12.17
N SER A 30 5.95 -1.44 13.47
CA SER A 30 6.04 -2.53 14.45
C SER A 30 4.69 -2.81 15.12
N GLU A 31 4.62 -3.92 15.88
CA GLU A 31 3.47 -4.23 16.75
C GLU A 31 3.14 -3.09 17.73
N VAL A 32 4.14 -2.35 18.22
CA VAL A 32 3.91 -1.17 19.07
C VAL A 32 3.10 -0.11 18.34
N ASN A 33 3.32 0.05 17.04
CA ASN A 33 2.54 0.94 16.20
C ASN A 33 1.12 0.39 16.01
N ALA A 34 0.97 -0.92 15.80
CA ALA A 34 -0.32 -1.59 15.68
C ALA A 34 -1.18 -1.41 16.95
N VAL A 35 -0.61 -1.59 18.14
CA VAL A 35 -1.31 -1.31 19.42
C VAL A 35 -1.73 0.16 19.51
N ARG A 36 -0.89 1.10 19.04
CA ARG A 36 -1.25 2.52 18.99
C ARG A 36 -2.38 2.80 18.00
N MET A 37 -2.40 2.14 16.84
CA MET A 37 -3.49 2.21 15.86
C MET A 37 -4.83 1.78 16.49
N MET A 38 -4.85 0.63 17.16
CA MET A 38 -6.04 0.12 17.87
C MET A 38 -6.54 1.10 18.94
N THR A 39 -5.61 1.61 19.75
CA THR A 39 -5.94 2.48 20.90
C THR A 39 -6.18 3.95 20.51
N GLY A 40 -6.00 4.31 19.23
CA GLY A 40 -6.11 5.70 18.77
C GLY A 40 -5.01 6.63 19.30
N LYS A 41 -3.91 6.06 19.83
CA LYS A 41 -2.77 6.83 20.33
C LYS A 41 -1.90 7.31 19.17
N ILE A 42 -1.24 8.44 19.37
CA ILE A 42 -0.35 9.04 18.37
C ILE A 42 0.82 8.09 18.06
N ILE A 43 1.09 7.89 16.78
CA ILE A 43 2.24 7.14 16.26
C ILE A 43 3.33 8.16 15.92
N THR A 44 4.38 8.24 16.75
CA THR A 44 5.41 9.29 16.63
C THR A 44 6.68 8.85 15.92
N ARG A 45 6.96 7.53 15.87
CA ARG A 45 8.21 6.99 15.30
C ARG A 45 8.16 6.73 13.81
N VAL A 46 6.97 6.64 13.23
CA VAL A 46 6.77 6.41 11.79
C VAL A 46 6.03 7.61 11.23
N PRO A 47 6.55 8.26 10.17
CA PRO A 47 5.86 9.34 9.50
C PRO A 47 4.47 8.90 9.00
N GLU A 48 3.49 9.77 9.14
CA GLU A 48 2.11 9.53 8.67
C GLU A 48 2.06 9.17 7.18
N SER A 49 2.93 9.78 6.38
CA SER A 49 3.06 9.47 4.94
C SER A 49 3.48 8.02 4.66
N VAL A 50 4.33 7.42 5.50
CA VAL A 50 4.75 6.01 5.37
C VAL A 50 3.58 5.09 5.70
N LEU A 51 2.85 5.38 6.78
CA LEU A 51 1.64 4.64 7.14
C LEU A 51 0.60 4.64 6.01
N TYR A 52 0.37 5.80 5.41
CA TYR A 52 -0.65 5.95 4.36
C TYR A 52 -0.21 5.29 3.06
N ARG A 53 1.07 5.38 2.71
CA ARG A 53 1.62 4.69 1.53
C ARG A 53 1.57 3.18 1.71
N PHE A 54 1.89 2.66 2.89
CA PHE A 54 1.78 1.21 3.14
C PHE A 54 0.34 0.72 3.06
N TYR A 55 -0.63 1.50 3.56
CA TYR A 55 -2.07 1.20 3.39
C TYR A 55 -2.48 1.10 1.91
N LEU A 56 -2.06 2.06 1.10
CA LEU A 56 -2.29 2.04 -0.36
C LEU A 56 -1.58 0.87 -1.04
N ALA A 57 -0.37 0.53 -0.59
CA ALA A 57 0.40 -0.58 -1.13
C ALA A 57 -0.30 -1.93 -0.88
N MET A 58 -0.85 -2.15 0.32
CA MET A 58 -1.67 -3.35 0.60
C MET A 58 -2.89 -3.41 -0.33
N MET A 59 -3.59 -2.28 -0.53
CA MET A 59 -4.75 -2.21 -1.42
C MET A 59 -4.38 -2.52 -2.88
N LEU A 60 -3.26 -1.97 -3.36
CA LEU A 60 -2.74 -2.26 -4.70
C LEU A 60 -2.27 -3.72 -4.83
N TYR A 61 -1.72 -4.30 -3.76
CA TYR A 61 -1.28 -5.70 -3.74
C TYR A 61 -2.46 -6.67 -3.88
N ASP A 62 -3.56 -6.41 -3.18
CA ASP A 62 -4.80 -7.18 -3.32
C ASP A 62 -5.35 -7.12 -4.75
N LEU A 63 -5.36 -5.92 -5.36
CA LEU A 63 -5.76 -5.75 -6.76
C LEU A 63 -4.80 -6.48 -7.72
N TRP A 64 -3.49 -6.43 -7.45
CA TRP A 64 -2.47 -7.14 -8.23
C TRP A 64 -2.68 -8.66 -8.18
N LYS A 65 -3.10 -9.19 -7.02
CA LYS A 65 -3.52 -10.59 -6.82
C LYS A 65 -4.87 -10.93 -7.45
N GLN A 66 -5.39 -10.08 -8.35
CA GLN A 66 -6.63 -10.29 -9.10
C GLN A 66 -7.90 -10.32 -8.23
N GLN A 67 -7.87 -9.72 -7.03
CA GLN A 67 -9.10 -9.56 -6.25
C GLN A 67 -10.05 -8.54 -6.92
N PRO A 68 -11.36 -8.83 -7.04
CA PRO A 68 -12.31 -7.90 -7.66
C PRO A 68 -12.38 -6.55 -6.94
N ILE A 69 -12.46 -5.46 -7.71
CA ILE A 69 -12.55 -4.08 -7.17
C ILE A 69 -13.67 -3.92 -6.12
N PRO A 70 -14.89 -4.49 -6.28
CA PRO A 70 -15.91 -4.41 -5.24
C PRO A 70 -15.50 -5.06 -3.92
N GLU A 71 -14.76 -6.17 -3.97
CA GLU A 71 -14.28 -6.86 -2.78
C GLU A 71 -13.18 -6.06 -2.09
N VAL A 72 -12.21 -5.52 -2.84
CA VAL A 72 -11.17 -4.64 -2.30
C VAL A 72 -11.79 -3.37 -1.71
N ALA A 73 -12.73 -2.73 -2.41
CA ALA A 73 -13.45 -1.57 -1.91
C ALA A 73 -14.14 -1.84 -0.55
N ASN A 74 -14.77 -3.00 -0.41
CA ASN A 74 -15.37 -3.43 0.85
C ASN A 74 -14.29 -3.72 1.91
N LYS A 75 -13.22 -4.44 1.55
CA LYS A 75 -12.12 -4.84 2.45
C LYS A 75 -11.42 -3.65 3.09
N TYR A 76 -11.23 -2.55 2.34
CA TYR A 76 -10.56 -1.33 2.82
C TYR A 76 -11.53 -0.23 3.26
N CYS A 77 -12.85 -0.48 3.21
CA CYS A 77 -13.89 0.53 3.42
C CYS A 77 -13.69 1.82 2.59
N ILE A 78 -13.23 1.67 1.34
CA ILE A 78 -12.98 2.78 0.40
C ILE A 78 -13.99 2.73 -0.75
N PRO A 79 -14.53 3.86 -1.22
CA PRO A 79 -15.45 3.87 -2.36
C PRO A 79 -14.82 3.24 -3.62
N ARG A 80 -15.60 2.43 -4.34
CA ARG A 80 -15.16 1.72 -5.56
C ARG A 80 -14.49 2.63 -6.58
N GLY A 81 -15.05 3.83 -6.81
CA GLY A 81 -14.47 4.83 -7.73
C GLY A 81 -13.09 5.31 -7.28
N THR A 82 -12.86 5.43 -5.97
CA THR A 82 -11.57 5.79 -5.41
C THR A 82 -10.56 4.66 -5.57
N VAL A 83 -10.95 3.40 -5.30
CA VAL A 83 -10.10 2.22 -5.53
C VAL A 83 -9.69 2.12 -7.00
N GLN A 84 -10.65 2.27 -7.91
CA GLN A 84 -10.41 2.31 -9.36
C GLN A 84 -9.43 3.43 -9.74
N SER A 85 -9.62 4.63 -9.20
CA SER A 85 -8.73 5.77 -9.47
C SER A 85 -7.31 5.54 -8.98
N VAL A 86 -7.13 4.93 -7.80
CA VAL A 86 -5.82 4.54 -7.26
C VAL A 86 -5.14 3.53 -8.18
N MET A 87 -5.86 2.48 -8.60
CA MET A 87 -5.35 1.48 -9.52
C MET A 87 -4.92 2.09 -10.86
N SER A 88 -5.78 2.89 -11.49
CA SER A 88 -5.48 3.53 -12.77
C SER A 88 -4.28 4.48 -12.67
N SER A 89 -4.17 5.23 -11.57
CA SER A 89 -3.03 6.13 -11.34
C SER A 89 -1.72 5.35 -11.12
N ALA A 90 -1.77 4.24 -10.38
CA ALA A 90 -0.61 3.37 -10.18
C ALA A 90 -0.16 2.71 -11.49
N ALA A 91 -1.09 2.24 -12.33
CA ALA A 91 -0.79 1.66 -13.64
C ALA A 91 -0.16 2.69 -14.59
N ALA A 92 -0.68 3.92 -14.61
CA ALA A 92 -0.12 5.01 -15.40
C ALA A 92 1.30 5.37 -14.92
N PHE A 93 1.52 5.42 -13.60
CA PHE A 93 2.83 5.67 -13.02
C PHE A 93 3.82 4.56 -13.37
N ALA A 94 3.46 3.29 -13.20
CA ALA A 94 4.30 2.15 -13.56
C ALA A 94 4.67 2.17 -15.06
N SER A 95 3.69 2.43 -15.93
CA SER A 95 3.93 2.57 -17.38
C SER A 95 4.91 3.71 -17.71
N GLY A 96 4.79 4.84 -17.01
CA GLY A 96 5.73 5.96 -17.16
C GLY A 96 7.12 5.63 -16.64
N ALA A 97 7.21 4.97 -15.48
CA ALA A 97 8.47 4.53 -14.89
C ALA A 97 9.18 3.49 -15.76
N HIS A 98 8.45 2.56 -16.38
CA HIS A 98 8.98 1.59 -17.32
C HIS A 98 9.63 2.29 -18.53
N LYS A 99 8.91 3.22 -19.18
CA LYS A 99 9.44 4.01 -20.31
C LYS A 99 10.67 4.84 -19.92
N PHE A 100 10.66 5.44 -18.73
CA PHE A 100 11.81 6.16 -18.21
C PHE A 100 13.04 5.26 -18.06
N CYS A 101 12.84 4.03 -17.58
CA CYS A 101 13.92 3.05 -17.48
C CYS A 101 14.41 2.57 -18.86
N ASP A 102 13.57 2.59 -19.90
CA ASP A 102 13.97 2.31 -21.28
C ASP A 102 14.94 3.35 -21.83
N GLU A 103 14.71 4.63 -21.53
CA GLU A 103 15.56 5.74 -21.96
C GLU A 103 16.89 5.83 -21.20
N MET A 104 16.97 5.23 -20.00
CA MET A 104 18.17 5.23 -19.16
C MET A 104 18.76 3.83 -19.00
N GLU A 105 19.79 3.47 -19.79
CA GLU A 105 20.46 2.16 -19.74
C GLU A 105 20.95 1.78 -18.34
N ALA A 106 21.38 2.75 -17.52
CA ALA A 106 21.81 2.51 -16.15
C ALA A 106 20.71 1.95 -15.21
N LEU A 107 19.43 2.09 -15.58
CA LEU A 107 18.27 1.64 -14.80
C LEU A 107 17.64 0.36 -15.34
N TRP A 108 18.33 -0.35 -16.24
CA TRP A 108 17.84 -1.60 -16.83
C TRP A 108 17.28 -2.62 -15.82
N PRO A 109 17.81 -2.81 -14.59
CA PRO A 109 17.28 -3.81 -13.66
C PRO A 109 15.83 -3.51 -13.22
N PHE A 110 15.42 -2.24 -13.25
CA PHE A 110 14.08 -1.82 -12.83
C PHE A 110 13.04 -1.98 -13.92
N ARG A 111 13.44 -2.21 -15.19
CA ARG A 111 12.50 -2.40 -16.29
C ARG A 111 11.56 -3.57 -16.04
N ALA A 112 12.12 -4.70 -15.58
CA ALA A 112 11.37 -5.91 -15.27
C ALA A 112 10.44 -5.75 -14.04
N LEU A 113 10.73 -4.80 -13.15
CA LEU A 113 9.90 -4.53 -11.99
C LEU A 113 8.64 -3.71 -12.34
N PHE A 114 8.75 -2.84 -13.35
CA PHE A 114 7.66 -1.97 -13.80
C PHE A 114 6.94 -2.45 -15.08
N ALA A 115 7.37 -3.59 -15.63
CA ALA A 115 6.73 -4.26 -16.77
C ALA A 115 5.46 -4.99 -16.32
#